data_AF-A0A6N3CG26-F1
#
_entry.id   AF-A0A6N3CG26-F1
#
_cell.length_a   1.000
_cell.length_b   1.000
_cell.length_c   1.000
_cell.angle_alpha   90.00
_cell.angle_beta   90.00
_cell.angle_gamma   90.00
#
_symmetry.space_group_name_H-M   'P 1'
#
loop_
_entity.id
_entity.type
_entity.pdbx_description
1 polymer ?
#
loop_
_entity_poly.entity_id
_entity_poly.type
_entity_poly.pdbx_seq_one_letter_code
_entity_poly.pdbx_strand_id
1 'polypeptide(L)'
;MNEMNFELILHAGSSKSSIMEAIELARQGEFKEADYKINEAHKELTDAYKIQKKILNKSSKADNININMLSVHAQDQLNSAQIQIGLGEEIINLYEQVQQIKNYLGIQNFESQKYMKVLLVCGQGMSTSLLVQNMYFYANEGDYIESSSFEDITSVIEDYDVILISPQIRYRRPVIERMMNPKKQISGLIDMTAYGKMDGKSIYEQAQRLFHEIKN
;
A
#
# COMPACT_ATOMS: atom_id res chain seq x y z
N MET A 1 40.17 -14.45 9.51
CA MET A 1 39.50 -14.04 8.26
C MET A 1 38.00 -14.15 8.42
N ASN A 2 37.48 -15.26 8.95
CA ASN A 2 36.04 -15.43 9.23
C ASN A 2 35.44 -14.36 10.16
N GLU A 3 36.11 -13.98 11.24
CA GLU A 3 35.63 -12.92 12.16
C GLU A 3 35.45 -11.56 11.46
N MET A 4 36.43 -11.15 10.64
CA MET A 4 36.33 -9.91 9.83
C MET A 4 35.21 -9.99 8.80
N ASN A 5 34.92 -11.17 8.23
CA ASN A 5 33.78 -11.35 7.33
C ASN A 5 32.44 -11.22 8.06
N PHE A 6 32.32 -11.74 9.30
CA PHE A 6 31.13 -11.56 10.12
C PHE A 6 30.92 -10.09 10.51
N GLU A 7 31.99 -9.39 10.92
CA GLU A 7 31.97 -7.96 11.22
C GLU A 7 31.54 -7.15 9.99
N LEU A 8 32.05 -7.50 8.80
CA LEU A 8 31.65 -6.89 7.53
C LEU A 8 30.15 -7.10 7.23
N ILE A 9 29.65 -8.33 7.40
CA ILE A 9 28.23 -8.66 7.21
C ILE A 9 27.37 -7.86 8.19
N LEU A 10 27.79 -7.72 9.44
CA LEU A 10 27.05 -7.00 10.47
C LEU A 10 26.90 -5.51 10.11
N HIS A 11 28.01 -4.82 9.82
CA HIS A 11 27.95 -3.40 9.43
C HIS A 11 27.19 -3.18 8.12
N ALA A 12 27.37 -4.05 7.13
CA ALA A 12 26.58 -3.99 5.89
C ALA A 12 25.08 -4.23 6.15
N GLY A 13 24.74 -5.12 7.08
CA GLY A 13 23.37 -5.38 7.52
C GLY A 13 22.74 -4.16 8.18
N SER A 14 23.41 -3.58 9.18
CA SER A 14 22.96 -2.38 9.89
C SER A 14 22.78 -1.20 8.94
N SER A 15 23.73 -0.98 8.03
CA SER A 15 23.64 0.06 7.01
C SER A 15 22.35 -0.04 6.17
N LYS A 16 22.01 -1.26 5.74
CA LYS A 16 20.78 -1.53 4.99
C LYS A 16 19.51 -1.30 5.80
N SER A 17 19.50 -1.74 7.06
CA SER A 17 18.37 -1.50 7.96
C SER A 17 18.14 -0.01 8.17
N SER A 18 19.19 0.77 8.45
CA SER A 18 19.09 2.21 8.64
C SER A 18 18.56 2.93 7.39
N ILE A 19 19.01 2.57 6.17
CA ILE A 19 18.45 3.21 4.97
C ILE A 19 16.99 2.81 4.72
N MET A 20 16.59 1.57 4.99
CA MET A 20 15.18 1.17 4.86
C MET A 20 14.29 1.90 5.87
N GLU A 21 14.77 2.12 7.09
CA GLU A 21 14.10 2.95 8.10
C GLU A 21 13.99 4.41 7.64
N ALA A 22 15.04 4.96 7.03
CA ALA A 22 15.01 6.32 6.48
C ALA A 22 13.93 6.50 5.39
N ILE A 23 13.81 5.52 4.49
CA ILE A 23 12.77 5.53 3.45
C ILE A 23 11.37 5.53 4.08
N GLU A 24 11.16 4.72 5.11
CA GLU A 24 9.87 4.64 5.80
C GLU A 24 9.50 5.97 6.49
N LEU A 25 10.46 6.61 7.16
CA LEU A 25 10.28 7.92 7.79
C LEU A 25 9.97 9.00 6.74
N ALA A 26 10.73 9.03 5.63
CA ALA A 26 10.49 9.97 4.53
C ALA A 26 9.10 9.78 3.90
N ARG A 27 8.64 8.53 3.77
CA ARG A 27 7.29 8.20 3.29
C ARG A 27 6.19 8.81 4.17
N GLN A 28 6.44 8.89 5.48
CA GLN A 28 5.53 9.50 6.46
C GLN A 28 5.69 11.03 6.55
N GLY A 29 6.64 11.61 5.83
CA GLY A 29 6.96 13.05 5.86
C GLY A 29 7.92 13.45 6.98
N GLU A 30 8.50 12.49 7.71
CA GLU A 30 9.42 12.71 8.82
C GLU A 30 10.87 12.89 8.34
N PHE A 31 11.10 13.86 7.46
CA PHE A 31 12.40 14.02 6.77
C PHE A 31 13.60 14.26 7.69
N LYS A 32 13.40 14.95 8.83
CA LYS A 32 14.49 15.18 9.79
C LYS A 32 15.01 13.88 10.41
N GLU A 33 14.09 12.96 10.73
CA GLU A 33 14.46 11.65 11.28
C GLU A 33 15.01 10.73 10.18
N ALA A 34 14.48 10.85 8.95
CA ALA A 34 15.04 10.18 7.78
C ALA A 34 16.51 10.58 7.54
N ASP A 35 16.85 11.86 7.64
CA ASP A 35 18.24 12.35 7.53
C ASP A 35 19.15 11.76 8.60
N TYR A 36 18.68 11.64 9.84
CA TYR A 36 19.44 10.99 10.91
C TYR A 36 19.76 9.53 10.54
N LYS A 37 18.78 8.81 10.00
CA LYS A 37 18.92 7.42 9.58
C LYS A 37 19.79 7.23 8.34
N ILE A 38 19.76 8.17 7.38
CA ILE A 38 20.71 8.20 6.25
C ILE A 38 22.15 8.32 6.77
N ASN A 39 22.40 9.25 7.70
CA ASN A 39 23.72 9.44 8.29
C ASN A 39 24.21 8.20 9.06
N GLU A 40 23.32 7.54 9.80
CA GLU A 40 23.60 6.26 10.45
C GLU A 40 23.99 5.18 9.42
N ALA A 41 23.22 5.06 8.32
CA ALA A 41 23.49 4.10 7.25
C ALA A 41 24.87 4.31 6.60
N HIS A 42 25.26 5.56 6.32
CA HIS A 42 26.57 5.91 5.76
C HIS A 42 27.72 5.63 6.71
N LYS A 43 27.52 5.87 8.01
CA LYS A 43 28.51 5.56 9.03
C LYS A 43 28.80 4.06 9.08
N GLU A 44 27.74 3.25 9.14
CA GLU A 44 27.85 1.78 9.12
C GLU A 44 28.53 1.28 7.83
N LEU A 45 28.17 1.85 6.67
CA LEU A 45 28.82 1.50 5.39
C LEU A 45 30.32 1.87 5.39
N THR A 46 30.66 3.02 5.96
CA THR A 46 32.05 3.47 6.10
C THR A 46 32.86 2.51 6.97
N ASP A 47 32.29 2.03 8.08
CA ASP A 47 32.94 1.05 8.94
C ASP A 47 33.08 -0.31 8.26
N ALA A 48 32.08 -0.73 7.47
CA ALA A 48 32.15 -1.90 6.60
C ALA A 48 33.32 -1.78 5.59
N TYR A 49 33.49 -0.64 4.91
CA TYR A 49 34.62 -0.41 3.99
C TYR A 49 35.98 -0.45 4.69
N LYS A 50 36.10 0.05 5.93
CA LYS A 50 37.34 -0.06 6.71
C LYS A 50 37.72 -1.53 6.92
N ILE A 51 36.74 -2.40 7.18
CA ILE A 51 36.96 -3.84 7.35
C ILE A 51 37.35 -4.48 6.01
N GLN A 52 36.64 -4.16 4.92
CA GLN A 52 36.98 -4.62 3.58
C GLN A 52 38.43 -4.28 3.21
N LYS A 53 38.87 -3.05 3.49
CA LYS A 53 40.26 -2.61 3.26
C LYS A 53 41.26 -3.41 4.09
N LYS A 54 40.95 -3.74 5.36
CA LYS A 54 41.79 -4.61 6.19
C LYS A 54 41.90 -6.03 5.62
N ILE A 55 40.80 -6.58 5.10
CA ILE A 55 40.78 -7.90 4.43
C ILE A 55 41.68 -7.87 3.20
N LEU A 56 41.52 -6.89 2.30
CA LEU A 56 42.33 -6.73 1.09
C LEU A 56 43.83 -6.61 1.41
N ASN A 57 44.20 -5.76 2.37
CA ASN A 57 45.60 -5.56 2.77
C ASN A 57 46.26 -6.81 3.33
N LYS A 58 45.51 -7.67 4.04
CA LYS A 58 46.01 -8.96 4.53
C LYS A 58 46.15 -9.97 3.39
N SER A 59 45.22 -9.94 2.44
CA SER A 59 45.25 -10.81 1.26
C SER A 59 46.42 -10.51 0.31
N SER A 60 46.83 -9.26 0.16
CA SER A 60 48.00 -8.89 -0.67
C SER A 60 49.36 -9.34 -0.11
N LYS A 61 49.43 -9.74 1.18
CA LYS A 61 50.68 -10.15 1.85
C LYS A 61 50.84 -11.67 1.98
N ALA A 62 49.81 -12.46 1.69
CA ALA A 62 49.82 -13.90 1.83
C ALA A 62 49.64 -14.54 0.45
N ASP A 63 50.60 -15.38 0.03
CA ASP A 63 50.65 -16.00 -1.32
C ASP A 63 49.49 -16.96 -1.63
N ASN A 64 48.55 -17.18 -0.71
CA ASN A 64 47.32 -17.93 -0.96
C ASN A 64 46.13 -17.30 -0.21
N ILE A 65 45.22 -16.68 -0.96
CA ILE A 65 43.95 -16.18 -0.45
C ILE A 65 42.98 -17.36 -0.35
N ASN A 66 42.59 -17.73 0.87
CA ASN A 66 41.58 -18.77 1.09
C ASN A 66 40.18 -18.14 0.93
N ILE A 67 39.76 -17.90 -0.31
CA ILE A 67 38.40 -17.43 -0.64
C ILE A 67 37.44 -18.57 -0.35
N ASN A 68 36.54 -18.36 0.60
CA ASN A 68 35.46 -19.29 0.94
C ASN A 68 34.09 -18.64 0.69
N MET A 69 33.03 -19.44 0.76
CA MET A 69 31.66 -18.98 0.57
C MET A 69 31.27 -17.81 1.49
N LEU A 70 31.80 -17.78 2.73
CA LEU A 70 31.53 -16.70 3.68
C LEU A 70 32.15 -15.37 3.23
N SER A 71 33.36 -15.39 2.65
CA SER A 71 34.00 -14.19 2.09
C SER A 71 33.19 -13.62 0.93
N VAL A 72 32.70 -14.47 0.02
CA VAL A 72 31.84 -14.06 -1.10
C VAL A 72 30.55 -13.42 -0.57
N HIS A 73 29.87 -14.10 0.34
CA HIS A 73 28.65 -13.58 0.95
C HIS A 73 28.85 -12.23 1.63
N ALA A 74 29.95 -12.05 2.37
CA ALA A 74 30.25 -10.78 3.04
C ALA A 74 30.45 -9.62 2.05
N GLN A 75 31.11 -9.86 0.91
CA GLN A 75 31.25 -8.86 -0.15
C GLN A 75 29.90 -8.56 -0.85
N ASP A 76 29.07 -9.58 -1.08
CA ASP A 76 27.74 -9.40 -1.65
C ASP A 76 26.85 -8.53 -0.74
N GLN A 77 26.90 -8.76 0.57
CA GLN A 77 26.17 -7.94 1.54
C GLN A 77 26.62 -6.47 1.50
N LEU A 78 27.93 -6.23 1.43
CA LEU A 78 28.50 -4.88 1.31
C LEU A 78 28.06 -4.19 0.02
N ASN A 79 28.18 -4.86 -1.12
CA ASN A 79 27.80 -4.30 -2.42
C ASN A 79 26.28 -4.01 -2.47
N SER A 80 25.47 -4.91 -1.92
CA SER A 80 24.03 -4.71 -1.77
C SER A 80 23.73 -3.49 -0.89
N ALA A 81 24.49 -3.26 0.19
CA ALA A 81 24.29 -2.11 1.07
C ALA A 81 24.58 -0.79 0.36
N GLN A 82 25.68 -0.72 -0.40
CA GLN A 82 26.04 0.45 -1.18
C GLN A 82 24.95 0.81 -2.21
N ILE A 83 24.44 -0.18 -2.95
CA ILE A 83 23.37 0.03 -3.93
C ILE A 83 22.08 0.49 -3.23
N GLN A 84 21.72 -0.12 -2.11
CA GLN A 84 20.52 0.24 -1.35
C GLN A 84 20.59 1.65 -0.78
N ILE A 85 21.77 2.12 -0.35
CA ILE A 85 21.95 3.52 0.05
C ILE A 85 21.66 4.46 -1.13
N GLY A 86 22.31 4.24 -2.28
CA GLY A 86 22.12 5.11 -3.44
C GLY A 86 20.65 5.14 -3.92
N LEU A 87 19.98 3.99 -3.97
CA LEU A 87 18.56 3.93 -4.32
C LEU A 87 17.67 4.55 -3.24
N GLY A 88 18.00 4.35 -1.96
CA GLY A 88 17.23 4.87 -0.84
C GLY A 88 17.25 6.39 -0.79
N GLU A 89 18.40 7.03 -1.03
CA GLU A 89 18.52 8.49 -1.10
C GLU A 89 17.68 9.08 -2.23
N GLU A 90 17.68 8.45 -3.42
CA GLU A 90 16.84 8.88 -4.55
C GLU A 90 15.34 8.74 -4.21
N ILE A 91 14.93 7.64 -3.55
CA ILE A 91 13.54 7.45 -3.10
C ILE A 91 13.13 8.52 -2.08
N ILE A 92 14.01 8.84 -1.13
CA ILE A 92 13.76 9.87 -0.11
C ILE A 92 13.62 11.25 -0.77
N ASN A 93 14.48 11.56 -1.73
CA ASN A 93 14.37 12.79 -2.53
C ASN A 93 13.02 12.88 -3.27
N LEU A 94 12.55 11.77 -3.84
CA LEU A 94 11.21 11.72 -4.45
C LEU A 94 10.10 12.02 -3.44
N TYR A 95 10.18 11.48 -2.22
CA TYR A 95 9.20 11.80 -1.17
C TYR A 95 9.25 13.28 -0.77
N GLU A 96 10.43 13.89 -0.70
CA GLU A 96 10.56 15.34 -0.45
C GLU A 96 9.92 16.17 -1.55
N GLN A 97 10.19 15.85 -2.82
CA GLN A 97 9.59 16.53 -3.97
C GLN A 97 8.06 16.41 -3.95
N VAL A 98 7.54 15.21 -3.66
CA VAL A 98 6.10 14.99 -3.49
C VAL A 98 5.54 15.87 -2.37
N GLN A 99 6.23 15.99 -1.23
CA GLN A 99 5.76 16.85 -0.14
C GLN A 99 5.81 18.34 -0.51
N GLN A 100 6.84 18.79 -1.24
CA GLN A 100 6.93 20.15 -1.74
C GLN A 100 5.78 20.47 -2.71
N ILE A 101 5.47 19.54 -3.62
CA ILE A 101 4.34 19.66 -4.54
C ILE A 101 3.02 19.73 -3.77
N LYS A 102 2.82 18.84 -2.78
CA LYS A 102 1.63 18.87 -1.91
C LYS A 102 1.47 20.21 -1.20
N ASN A 103 2.57 20.76 -0.69
CA ASN A 103 2.58 22.06 -0.02
C ASN A 103 2.27 23.21 -1.00
N TYR A 104 2.85 23.20 -2.19
CA TYR A 104 2.61 24.20 -3.23
C TYR A 104 1.14 24.21 -3.69
N LEU A 105 0.55 23.01 -3.86
CA LEU A 105 -0.84 22.84 -4.26
C LEU A 105 -1.84 23.00 -3.11
N GLY A 106 -1.39 23.11 -1.86
CA GLY A 106 -2.26 23.20 -0.68
C GLY A 106 -3.00 21.90 -0.32
N ILE A 107 -2.52 20.74 -0.77
CA ILE A 107 -3.17 19.42 -0.62
C ILE A 107 -2.51 18.57 0.48
N GLN A 108 -2.37 19.13 1.69
CA GLN A 108 -1.69 18.44 2.80
C GLN A 108 -2.34 17.11 3.20
N ASN A 109 -3.65 16.94 2.95
CA ASN A 109 -4.41 15.72 3.23
C ASN A 109 -4.63 14.86 1.97
N PHE A 110 -3.62 14.71 1.12
CA PHE A 110 -3.66 13.69 0.07
C PHE A 110 -3.49 12.31 0.73
N GLU A 111 -4.57 11.81 1.34
CA GLU A 111 -4.71 10.38 1.61
C GLU A 111 -4.81 9.68 0.26
N SER A 112 -4.18 8.50 0.11
CA SER A 112 -4.52 7.60 -0.98
C SER A 112 -6.02 7.31 -0.86
N GLN A 113 -6.84 8.02 -1.60
CA GLN A 113 -8.29 7.94 -1.50
C GLN A 113 -8.64 6.50 -1.90
N LYS A 114 -8.96 5.66 -0.91
CA LYS A 114 -9.42 4.30 -1.18
C LYS A 114 -10.76 4.44 -1.89
N TYR A 115 -10.75 4.24 -3.19
CA TYR A 115 -11.94 4.33 -4.01
C TYR A 115 -12.96 3.28 -3.58
N MET A 116 -14.21 3.70 -3.46
CA MET A 116 -15.31 2.84 -3.05
C MET A 116 -15.82 2.07 -4.26
N LYS A 117 -15.86 0.74 -4.15
CA LYS A 117 -16.55 -0.11 -5.12
C LYS A 117 -17.91 -0.53 -4.58
N VAL A 118 -18.99 -0.12 -5.26
CA VAL A 118 -20.38 -0.37 -4.89
C VAL A 118 -21.05 -1.32 -5.89
N LEU A 119 -21.65 -2.39 -5.38
CA LEU A 119 -22.49 -3.31 -6.16
C LEU A 119 -23.95 -3.19 -5.75
N LEU A 120 -24.82 -2.82 -6.69
CA LEU A 120 -26.27 -2.86 -6.51
C LEU A 120 -26.82 -4.22 -6.95
N VAL A 121 -27.40 -4.98 -6.03
CA VAL A 121 -28.00 -6.28 -6.32
C VAL A 121 -29.49 -6.12 -6.57
N CYS A 122 -29.96 -6.57 -7.73
CA CYS A 122 -31.35 -6.43 -8.16
C CYS A 122 -31.98 -7.77 -8.57
N GLY A 123 -33.31 -7.80 -8.74
CA GLY A 123 -34.03 -9.01 -9.15
C GLY A 123 -34.30 -9.15 -10.65
N GLN A 124 -34.24 -8.06 -11.45
CA GLN A 124 -34.67 -8.05 -12.88
C GLN A 124 -33.85 -7.08 -13.78
N GLY A 125 -32.70 -6.55 -13.32
CA GLY A 125 -31.69 -5.88 -14.16
C GLY A 125 -32.01 -4.46 -14.71
N MET A 126 -33.21 -4.18 -15.23
CA MET A 126 -33.43 -2.97 -16.05
C MET A 126 -33.55 -1.65 -15.28
N SER A 127 -34.15 -1.66 -14.09
CA SER A 127 -34.35 -0.43 -13.29
C SER A 127 -33.06 0.07 -12.63
N THR A 128 -32.05 -0.80 -12.53
CA THR A 128 -30.85 -0.55 -11.75
C THR A 128 -29.75 0.12 -12.58
N SER A 129 -29.70 -0.09 -13.90
CA SER A 129 -28.76 0.64 -14.77
C SER A 129 -29.01 2.15 -14.77
N LEU A 130 -30.28 2.58 -14.71
CA LEU A 130 -30.64 4.01 -14.59
C LEU A 130 -30.25 4.56 -13.21
N LEU A 131 -30.43 3.76 -12.15
CA LEU A 131 -30.05 4.16 -10.80
C LEU A 131 -28.53 4.31 -10.65
N VAL A 132 -27.76 3.40 -11.24
CA VAL A 132 -26.30 3.47 -11.31
C VAL A 132 -25.87 4.75 -12.02
N GLN A 133 -26.46 5.08 -13.16
CA GLN A 133 -26.21 6.35 -13.86
C GLN A 133 -26.53 7.56 -12.97
N ASN A 134 -27.66 7.53 -12.25
CA ASN A 134 -28.03 8.60 -11.34
C ASN A 134 -27.04 8.76 -10.17
N MET A 135 -26.50 7.66 -9.64
CA MET A 135 -25.48 7.69 -8.60
C MET A 135 -24.15 8.27 -9.12
N TYR A 136 -23.76 7.93 -10.36
CA TYR A 136 -22.53 8.44 -10.96
C TYR A 136 -22.50 9.97 -11.10
N PHE A 137 -23.65 10.67 -11.20
CA PHE A 137 -23.69 12.14 -11.17
C PHE A 137 -23.17 12.73 -9.85
N TYR A 138 -23.12 11.95 -8.78
CA TYR A 138 -22.70 12.38 -7.44
C TYR A 138 -21.44 11.65 -6.95
N ALA A 139 -20.92 10.70 -7.72
CA ALA A 139 -19.78 9.89 -7.34
C ALA A 139 -18.47 10.69 -7.33
N ASN A 140 -17.60 10.42 -6.37
CA ASN A 140 -16.23 10.94 -6.39
C ASN A 140 -15.45 10.32 -7.54
N GLU A 141 -14.44 11.05 -8.04
CA GLU A 141 -13.53 10.55 -9.05
C GLU A 141 -12.81 9.28 -8.55
N GLY A 142 -12.92 8.20 -9.33
CA GLY A 142 -12.34 6.89 -9.03
C GLY A 142 -13.27 5.90 -8.31
N ASP A 143 -14.38 6.34 -7.72
CA ASP A 143 -15.41 5.43 -7.21
C ASP A 143 -16.04 4.63 -8.36
N TYR A 144 -16.33 3.35 -8.11
CA TYR A 144 -16.88 2.43 -9.10
C TYR A 144 -18.22 1.87 -8.63
N ILE A 145 -19.25 2.02 -9.46
CA ILE A 145 -20.63 1.65 -9.14
C ILE A 145 -21.16 0.76 -10.28
N GLU A 146 -21.59 -0.45 -9.94
CA GLU A 146 -22.20 -1.38 -10.89
C GLU A 146 -23.48 -1.98 -10.32
N SER A 147 -24.29 -2.61 -11.19
CA SER A 147 -25.44 -3.39 -10.82
C SER A 147 -25.35 -4.81 -11.35
N SER A 148 -25.75 -5.79 -10.55
CA SER A 148 -25.84 -7.20 -10.96
C SER A 148 -27.17 -7.82 -10.55
N SER A 149 -27.57 -8.88 -11.24
CA SER A 149 -28.69 -9.72 -10.84
C SER A 149 -28.31 -10.54 -9.60
N PHE A 150 -29.29 -11.10 -8.89
CA PHE A 150 -28.99 -12.04 -7.80
C PHE A 150 -28.38 -13.35 -8.33
N GLU A 151 -28.72 -13.73 -9.56
CA GLU A 151 -28.26 -14.94 -10.23
C GLU A 151 -26.77 -14.86 -10.62
N ASP A 152 -26.29 -13.68 -11.02
CA ASP A 152 -24.92 -13.45 -11.50
C ASP A 152 -24.00 -12.90 -10.40
N ILE A 153 -24.49 -12.72 -9.17
CA ILE A 153 -23.74 -12.07 -8.09
C ILE A 153 -22.50 -12.86 -7.67
N THR A 154 -22.54 -14.19 -7.75
CA THR A 154 -21.49 -15.07 -7.22
C THR A 154 -20.14 -14.91 -7.91
N SER A 155 -20.12 -14.46 -9.17
CA SER A 155 -18.87 -14.26 -9.93
C SER A 155 -18.22 -12.90 -9.70
N VAL A 156 -18.93 -11.94 -9.08
CA VAL A 156 -18.48 -10.54 -9.00
C VAL A 156 -18.43 -10.00 -7.58
N ILE A 157 -19.15 -10.60 -6.63
CA ILE A 157 -19.34 -10.02 -5.29
C ILE A 157 -18.03 -9.74 -4.55
N GLU A 158 -16.98 -10.53 -4.76
CA GLU A 158 -15.70 -10.39 -4.07
C GLU A 158 -14.95 -9.10 -4.42
N ASP A 159 -15.24 -8.50 -5.59
CA ASP A 159 -14.54 -7.32 -6.10
C ASP A 159 -15.05 -6.01 -5.52
N TYR A 160 -16.08 -6.04 -4.68
CA TYR A 160 -16.80 -4.86 -4.20
C TYR A 160 -16.69 -4.67 -2.69
N ASP A 161 -16.61 -3.43 -2.22
CA ASP A 161 -16.55 -3.10 -0.79
C ASP A 161 -17.97 -2.97 -0.20
N VAL A 162 -18.92 -2.38 -0.95
CA VAL A 162 -20.27 -2.09 -0.46
C VAL A 162 -21.32 -2.80 -1.32
N ILE A 163 -22.15 -3.63 -0.70
CA ILE A 163 -23.20 -4.40 -1.39
C ILE A 163 -24.57 -3.83 -1.02
N LEU A 164 -25.19 -3.11 -1.95
CA LEU A 164 -26.51 -2.52 -1.78
C LEU A 164 -27.59 -3.43 -2.34
N ILE A 165 -28.48 -3.90 -1.47
CA ILE A 165 -29.52 -4.88 -1.79
C ILE A 165 -30.83 -4.14 -2.09
N SER A 166 -31.38 -4.36 -3.28
CA SER A 166 -32.66 -3.77 -3.70
C SER A 166 -33.81 -4.20 -2.77
N PRO A 167 -34.78 -3.32 -2.46
CA PRO A 167 -35.85 -3.65 -1.53
C PRO A 167 -36.71 -4.84 -1.95
N GLN A 168 -36.84 -5.06 -3.27
CA GLN A 168 -37.60 -6.16 -3.88
C GLN A 168 -37.02 -7.54 -3.55
N ILE A 169 -35.71 -7.64 -3.32
CA ILE A 169 -35.02 -8.91 -3.00
C ILE A 169 -34.53 -8.94 -1.55
N ARG A 170 -35.12 -8.11 -0.67
CA ARG A 170 -34.74 -8.03 0.76
C ARG A 170 -34.60 -9.39 1.45
N TYR A 171 -35.48 -10.33 1.12
CA TYR A 171 -35.49 -11.69 1.68
C TYR A 171 -34.23 -12.51 1.32
N ARG A 172 -33.47 -12.12 0.29
CA ARG A 172 -32.20 -12.76 -0.12
C ARG A 172 -30.99 -12.28 0.67
N ARG A 173 -31.12 -11.22 1.49
CA ARG A 173 -30.01 -10.64 2.26
C ARG A 173 -29.21 -11.67 3.07
N PRO A 174 -29.82 -12.62 3.82
CA PRO A 174 -29.05 -13.61 4.58
C PRO A 174 -28.22 -14.56 3.71
N VAL A 175 -28.55 -14.70 2.42
CA VAL A 175 -27.77 -15.50 1.46
C VAL A 175 -26.60 -14.68 0.92
N ILE A 176 -26.85 -13.43 0.56
CA ILE A 176 -25.82 -12.49 0.10
C ILE A 176 -24.76 -12.28 1.18
N GLU A 177 -25.16 -12.03 2.43
CA GLU A 177 -24.23 -11.82 3.55
C GLU A 177 -23.36 -13.04 3.85
N ARG A 178 -23.82 -14.27 3.54
CA ARG A 178 -23.00 -15.49 3.69
C ARG A 178 -21.90 -15.60 2.63
N MET A 179 -22.05 -14.94 1.50
CA MET A 179 -21.05 -14.92 0.41
C MET A 179 -19.99 -13.84 0.63
N MET A 180 -20.20 -12.93 1.58
CA MET A 180 -19.36 -11.75 1.81
C MET A 180 -18.25 -12.00 2.85
N ASN A 181 -17.16 -11.25 2.71
CA ASN A 181 -16.10 -11.17 3.71
C ASN A 181 -16.37 -10.03 4.71
N PRO A 182 -16.77 -10.31 5.95
CA PRO A 182 -17.15 -9.28 6.92
C PRO A 182 -15.98 -8.39 7.38
N LYS A 183 -14.72 -8.74 7.08
CA LYS A 183 -13.56 -7.91 7.38
C LYS A 183 -13.26 -6.87 6.29
N LYS A 184 -13.87 -7.00 5.12
CA LYS A 184 -13.55 -6.20 3.94
C LYS A 184 -14.78 -5.61 3.26
N GLN A 185 -15.96 -6.15 3.53
CA GLN A 185 -17.20 -5.81 2.82
C GLN A 185 -18.33 -5.55 3.82
N ILE A 186 -19.29 -4.73 3.39
CA ILE A 186 -20.49 -4.41 4.16
C ILE A 186 -21.71 -4.44 3.25
N SER A 187 -22.86 -4.85 3.79
CA SER A 187 -24.12 -4.85 3.03
C SER A 187 -25.15 -3.90 3.65
N GLY A 188 -26.02 -3.35 2.79
CA GLY A 188 -27.12 -2.49 3.21
C GLY A 188 -28.36 -2.70 2.36
N LEU A 189 -29.54 -2.54 2.95
CA LEU A 189 -30.77 -2.45 2.16
C LEU A 189 -30.92 -1.03 1.63
N ILE A 190 -31.12 -0.88 0.33
CA ILE A 190 -31.38 0.44 -0.26
C ILE A 190 -32.65 1.02 0.38
N ASP A 191 -32.61 2.30 0.72
CA ASP A 191 -33.81 3.00 1.20
C ASP A 191 -34.94 2.91 0.17
N MET A 192 -36.12 2.47 0.60
CA MET A 192 -37.27 2.25 -0.29
C MET A 192 -37.75 3.55 -0.94
N THR A 193 -37.66 4.67 -0.21
CA THR A 193 -38.11 5.97 -0.72
C THR A 193 -37.15 6.49 -1.77
N ALA A 194 -35.84 6.40 -1.52
CA ALA A 194 -34.80 6.78 -2.46
C ALA A 194 -34.84 5.89 -3.72
N TYR A 195 -35.02 4.57 -3.54
CA TYR A 195 -35.16 3.63 -4.66
C TYR A 195 -36.39 3.96 -5.53
N GLY A 196 -37.55 4.21 -4.91
CA GLY A 196 -38.78 4.56 -5.63
C GLY A 196 -38.70 5.90 -6.38
N LYS A 197 -37.90 6.84 -5.88
CA LYS A 197 -37.66 8.15 -6.52
C LYS A 197 -36.48 8.15 -7.50
N MET A 198 -35.76 7.04 -7.65
CA MET A 198 -34.50 6.95 -8.39
C MET A 198 -33.46 8.00 -7.93
N ASP A 199 -33.43 8.29 -6.63
CA ASP A 199 -32.56 9.30 -6.03
C ASP A 199 -31.13 8.77 -5.87
N GLY A 200 -30.32 8.98 -6.91
CA GLY A 200 -28.93 8.54 -6.94
C GLY A 200 -28.07 9.20 -5.86
N LYS A 201 -28.37 10.44 -5.45
CA LYS A 201 -27.62 11.16 -4.41
C LYS A 201 -27.78 10.47 -3.06
N SER A 202 -29.03 10.27 -2.63
CA SER A 202 -29.32 9.66 -1.32
C SER A 202 -28.75 8.24 -1.20
N ILE A 203 -28.76 7.48 -2.30
CA ILE A 203 -28.25 6.09 -2.31
C ILE A 203 -26.73 6.06 -2.36
N TYR A 204 -26.09 6.97 -3.09
CA TYR A 204 -24.64 7.11 -3.07
C TYR A 204 -24.13 7.55 -1.68
N GLU A 205 -24.79 8.52 -1.04
CA GLU A 205 -24.49 8.92 0.35
C GLU A 205 -24.71 7.76 1.34
N GLN A 206 -25.70 6.88 1.08
CA GLN A 206 -25.87 5.65 1.85
C GLN A 206 -24.69 4.69 1.68
N ALA A 207 -24.22 4.49 0.45
CA ALA A 207 -23.04 3.65 0.19
C ALA A 207 -21.79 4.21 0.90
N GLN A 208 -21.59 5.53 0.83
CA GLN A 208 -20.48 6.19 1.52
C GLN A 208 -20.52 5.96 3.03
N ARG A 209 -21.69 6.12 3.68
CA ARG A 209 -21.82 5.86 5.13
C ARG A 209 -21.38 4.44 5.49
N LEU A 210 -21.87 3.45 4.75
CA LEU A 210 -21.52 2.05 4.95
C LEU A 210 -20.02 1.80 4.72
N PHE A 211 -19.42 2.38 3.68
CA PHE A 211 -17.99 2.23 3.39
C PHE A 211 -17.10 2.76 4.52
N HIS A 212 -17.50 3.84 5.19
CA HIS A 212 -16.78 4.36 6.36
C HIS A 212 -16.87 3.44 7.58
N GLU A 213 -17.93 2.64 7.71
CA GLU A 213 -18.07 1.65 8.78
C GLU A 213 -17.09 0.48 8.63
N ILE A 214 -16.63 0.16 7.41
CA ILE A 214 -15.58 -0.88 7.17
C ILE A 214 -14.24 -0.46 7.78
N LYS A 215 -13.98 0.85 7.94
CA LYS A 215 -12.71 1.40 8.43
C LYS A 215 -12.59 1.39 9.97
N ASN A 216 -13.68 1.20 10.71
CA ASN A 216 -13.72 1.18 12.18
C ASN A 216 -13.81 -0.24 12.73
#